data_AF-A0A7J8HBQ8-F1
#
_entry.id   AF-A0A7J8HBQ8-F1
#
_cell.length_a   1.000
_cell.length_b   1.000
_cell.length_c   1.000
_cell.angle_alpha   90.00
_cell.angle_beta   90.00
_cell.angle_gamma   90.00
#
_symmetry.space_group_name_H-M   'P 1'
#
loop_
_entity.id
_entity.type
_entity.pdbx_description
1 polymer ?
#
loop_
_entity_poly.entity_id
_entity_poly.type
_entity_poly.pdbx_seq_one_letter_code
_entity_poly.pdbx_strand_id
1 'polypeptide(L)'
;MGGTSSTRRVTFEADENENITVVKGIRLSENVIDRMKETSPSGSKSQRYSGAYGAAVSDEELKRRVAEELALEQAKKESEHQKRLKQSKELDRERALANEQLTRAILRERISSEEDRTKAKHLVSVRLQ
;
A
#
# COMPACT_ATOMS: atom_id res chain seq x y z
N MET A 1 2.41 -56.39 8.07
CA MET A 1 3.26 -55.39 8.76
C MET A 1 2.98 -54.04 8.11
N GLY A 2 2.04 -53.27 8.65
CA GLY A 2 1.52 -52.05 8.03
C GLY A 2 2.33 -50.82 8.43
N GLY A 3 3.03 -50.21 7.47
CA GLY A 3 3.62 -48.88 7.63
C GLY A 3 2.52 -47.83 7.48
N THR A 4 2.21 -47.10 8.54
CA THR A 4 1.26 -46.00 8.52
C THR A 4 1.83 -44.84 7.68
N SER A 5 1.53 -44.79 6.39
CA SER A 5 1.70 -43.56 5.59
C SER A 5 0.69 -42.53 6.11
N SER A 6 1.06 -41.85 7.19
CA SER A 6 0.23 -40.86 7.87
C SER A 6 0.51 -39.49 7.25
N THR A 7 -0.20 -39.15 6.18
CA THR A 7 -0.16 -37.79 5.60
C THR A 7 -0.92 -36.83 6.52
N ARG A 8 -0.34 -36.53 7.70
CA ARG A 8 -0.90 -35.57 8.65
C ARG A 8 -0.57 -34.16 8.19
N ARG A 9 -1.58 -33.29 8.22
CA ARG A 9 -1.41 -31.86 7.94
C ARG A 9 -0.62 -31.24 9.09
N VAL A 10 0.49 -30.58 8.77
CA VAL A 10 1.30 -29.79 9.71
C VAL A 10 1.07 -28.31 9.42
N THR A 11 1.07 -27.49 10.47
CA THR A 11 0.99 -26.03 10.37
C THR A 11 2.36 -25.44 10.66
N PHE A 12 2.78 -24.48 9.84
CA PHE A 12 4.06 -23.79 9.97
C PHE A 12 3.84 -22.34 10.38
N GLU A 13 4.71 -21.81 11.23
CA GLU A 13 4.80 -20.39 11.54
C GLU A 13 6.26 -19.95 11.44
N ALA A 14 6.48 -18.69 11.04
CA ALA A 14 7.81 -18.09 11.06
C ALA A 14 7.93 -17.26 12.35
N ASP A 15 9.05 -17.41 13.04
CA ASP A 15 9.38 -16.56 14.19
C ASP A 15 9.90 -15.17 13.75
N GLU A 16 10.25 -14.31 14.71
CA GLU A 16 10.75 -12.95 14.48
C GLU A 16 12.08 -12.91 13.71
N ASN A 17 12.78 -14.04 13.62
CA ASN A 17 14.03 -14.20 12.87
C ASN A 17 13.81 -14.91 11.53
N GLU A 18 12.56 -15.02 11.07
CA GLU A 18 12.13 -15.72 9.86
C GLU A 18 12.45 -17.23 9.84
N ASN A 19 12.74 -17.84 11.00
CA ASN A 19 12.93 -19.29 11.04
C ASN A 19 11.57 -19.99 11.00
N ILE A 20 11.40 -20.90 10.04
CA ILE A 20 10.18 -21.71 9.92
C ILE A 20 10.17 -22.77 11.03
N THR A 21 9.15 -22.72 11.88
CA THR A 21 8.89 -23.73 12.92
C THR A 21 7.56 -24.42 12.68
N VAL A 22 7.43 -25.66 13.18
CA VAL A 22 6.19 -26.43 13.08
C VAL A 22 5.36 -26.17 14.33
N VAL A 23 4.24 -25.46 14.19
CA VAL A 23 3.33 -25.09 15.30
C VAL A 23 2.64 -26.31 15.89
N LYS A 24 2.22 -27.24 15.02
CA LYS A 24 1.49 -28.44 15.41
C LYS A 24 1.91 -29.61 14.55
N GLY A 25 2.58 -30.57 15.16
CA GLY A 25 3.10 -31.77 14.51
C GLY A 25 3.79 -32.70 15.49
N ILE A 26 4.33 -33.81 14.98
CA ILE A 26 5.13 -34.76 15.77
C ILE A 26 6.59 -34.47 15.44
N ARG A 27 7.38 -34.11 16.45
CA ARG A 27 8.84 -33.98 16.33
C ARG A 27 9.47 -35.36 16.52
N LEU A 28 10.39 -35.73 15.64
CA LEU A 28 11.19 -36.95 15.78
C LEU A 28 12.25 -36.76 16.88
N SER A 29 12.68 -37.84 17.52
CA SER A 29 13.79 -37.79 18.48
C SER A 29 15.12 -37.56 17.77
N GLU A 30 16.10 -37.00 18.47
CA GLU A 30 17.42 -36.68 17.90
C GLU A 30 18.07 -37.93 17.29
N ASN A 31 18.01 -39.07 17.99
CA ASN A 31 18.52 -40.35 17.48
C ASN A 31 17.81 -40.85 16.21
N VAL A 32 16.56 -40.46 15.96
CA VAL A 32 15.85 -40.78 14.70
C VAL A 32 16.25 -39.80 13.61
N ILE A 33 16.37 -38.51 13.95
CA ILE A 33 16.83 -37.45 13.03
C ILE A 33 18.24 -37.75 12.51
N ASP A 34 19.18 -38.11 13.39
CA ASP A 34 20.55 -38.42 13.00
C ASP A 34 20.64 -39.62 12.09
N ARG A 35 19.89 -40.69 12.40
CA ARG A 35 19.81 -41.85 11.51
C ARG A 35 19.20 -41.50 10.16
N MET A 36 18.16 -40.67 10.10
CA MET A 36 17.59 -40.23 8.82
C MET A 36 18.57 -39.38 8.01
N LYS A 37 19.38 -38.55 8.68
CA LYS A 37 20.46 -37.78 8.06
C LYS A 37 21.57 -38.70 7.54
N GLU A 38 21.91 -39.77 8.24
CA GLU A 38 22.95 -40.73 7.84
C GLU A 38 22.49 -41.77 6.81
N THR A 39 21.20 -42.12 6.77
CA THR A 39 20.63 -43.05 5.77
C THR A 39 20.35 -42.39 4.42
N SER A 40 20.54 -41.07 4.31
CA SER A 40 20.60 -40.39 3.01
C SER A 40 21.97 -40.67 2.40
N PRO A 41 22.09 -41.21 1.16
CA PRO A 41 23.39 -41.44 0.56
C PRO A 41 24.15 -40.11 0.48
N SER A 42 25.34 -40.09 1.08
CA SER A 42 26.10 -38.88 1.38
C SER A 42 26.37 -38.00 0.16
N GLY A 43 26.22 -36.70 0.36
CA GLY A 43 26.86 -35.66 -0.46
C GLY A 43 28.03 -35.07 0.32
N SER A 44 29.23 -35.53 -0.02
CA SER A 44 30.55 -35.05 0.38
C SER A 44 30.72 -33.53 0.43
N LYS A 45 31.55 -33.06 1.37
CA LYS A 45 32.23 -31.76 1.24
C LYS A 45 33.00 -31.71 -0.09
N SER A 46 32.89 -30.57 -0.77
CA SER A 46 33.59 -30.17 -2.00
C SER A 46 33.30 -31.00 -3.25
N GLN A 47 32.27 -30.58 -3.98
CA GLN A 47 32.41 -30.46 -5.43
C GLN A 47 31.74 -29.15 -5.85
N ARG A 48 32.55 -28.28 -6.45
CA ARG A 48 32.10 -27.17 -7.28
C ARG A 48 30.98 -27.72 -8.17
N TYR A 49 29.73 -27.37 -7.88
CA TYR A 49 28.65 -27.62 -8.80
C TYR A 49 28.91 -26.71 -10.01
N SER A 50 29.45 -27.34 -11.06
CA SER A 50 29.03 -27.07 -12.43
C SER A 50 27.55 -26.66 -12.40
N GLY A 51 27.22 -25.44 -12.77
CA GLY A 51 27.06 -25.12 -14.18
C GLY A 51 25.72 -25.72 -14.64
N ALA A 52 24.76 -24.83 -14.90
CA ALA A 52 23.47 -25.08 -15.54
C ALA A 52 22.34 -25.58 -14.62
N TYR A 53 21.74 -24.69 -13.82
CA TYR A 53 20.27 -24.53 -13.77
C TYR A 53 19.94 -23.09 -13.31
N GLY A 54 19.35 -22.31 -14.21
CA GLY A 54 18.93 -20.92 -13.99
C GLY A 54 19.93 -19.92 -14.56
N ALA A 55 19.51 -19.05 -15.47
CA ALA A 55 20.32 -17.99 -16.03
C ALA A 55 21.16 -17.31 -14.93
N ALA A 56 22.48 -17.44 -14.99
CA ALA A 56 23.39 -16.77 -14.07
C ALA A 56 23.33 -15.27 -14.38
N VAL A 57 22.35 -14.59 -13.79
CA VAL A 57 22.31 -13.13 -13.73
C VAL A 57 23.60 -12.72 -13.04
N SER A 58 24.50 -12.03 -13.74
CA SER A 58 25.74 -11.56 -13.13
C SER A 58 25.41 -10.58 -12.01
N ASP A 59 26.25 -10.48 -10.98
CA ASP A 59 26.07 -9.47 -9.91
C ASP A 59 25.87 -8.06 -10.48
N GLU A 60 26.56 -7.75 -11.59
CA GLU A 60 26.40 -6.51 -12.34
C GLU A 60 25.01 -6.32 -12.96
N GLU A 61 24.40 -7.39 -13.47
CA GLU A 61 23.05 -7.32 -14.04
C GLU A 61 22.00 -7.22 -12.93
N LEU A 62 22.21 -7.89 -11.80
CA LEU A 62 21.41 -7.78 -10.59
C LEU A 62 21.44 -6.35 -10.02
N LYS A 63 22.64 -5.77 -9.90
CA LYS A 63 22.85 -4.39 -9.45
C LYS A 63 22.23 -3.38 -10.41
N ARG A 64 22.31 -3.64 -11.72
CA ARG A 64 21.66 -2.82 -12.74
C ARG A 64 20.13 -2.84 -12.61
N ARG A 65 19.52 -4.02 -12.41
CA ARG A 65 18.06 -4.14 -12.21
C ARG A 65 17.58 -3.41 -10.96
N VAL A 66 18.32 -3.54 -9.85
CA VAL A 66 18.01 -2.82 -8.61
C VAL A 66 18.07 -1.30 -8.81
N ALA A 67 19.11 -0.80 -9.50
CA ALA A 67 19.25 0.64 -9.78
C ALA A 67 18.14 1.15 -10.71
N GLU A 68 17.77 0.37 -11.73
CA GLU A 68 16.68 0.70 -12.67
C GLU A 68 15.32 0.70 -11.96
N GLU A 69 15.05 -0.28 -11.11
CA GLU A 69 13.82 -0.36 -10.32
C GLU A 69 13.70 0.82 -9.34
N LEU A 70 14.80 1.18 -8.65
CA LEU A 70 14.86 2.36 -7.79
C LEU A 70 14.62 3.66 -8.57
N ALA A 71 15.21 3.80 -9.75
CA ALA A 71 15.04 4.99 -10.58
C ALA A 71 13.59 5.13 -11.07
N LEU A 72 12.97 4.03 -11.49
CA LEU A 72 11.56 4.00 -11.88
C LEU A 72 10.64 4.34 -10.70
N GLU A 73 10.93 3.81 -9.51
CA GLU A 73 10.13 4.10 -8.33
C GLU A 73 10.27 5.57 -7.88
N GLN A 74 11.47 6.14 -7.95
CA GLN A 74 11.69 7.58 -7.72
C GLN A 74 10.93 8.43 -8.72
N ALA A 75 11.04 8.12 -10.02
CA ALA A 75 10.31 8.85 -11.07
C ALA A 75 8.79 8.77 -10.86
N LYS A 76 8.26 7.62 -10.42
CA LYS A 76 6.84 7.47 -10.11
C LYS A 76 6.44 8.31 -8.89
N LYS A 77 7.22 8.29 -7.81
CA LYS A 77 6.98 9.13 -6.61
C LYS A 77 6.98 10.62 -6.95
N GLU A 78 7.94 11.08 -7.74
CA GLU A 78 8.02 12.48 -8.19
C GLU A 78 6.85 12.87 -9.09
N SER A 79 6.46 11.99 -10.01
CA SER A 79 5.29 12.19 -10.88
C SER A 79 4.00 12.29 -10.06
N GLU A 80 3.79 11.39 -9.10
CA GLU A 80 2.64 11.42 -8.20
C GLU A 80 2.63 12.69 -7.34
N HIS A 81 3.78 13.10 -6.80
CA HIS A 81 3.92 14.33 -6.04
C HIS A 81 3.57 15.56 -6.91
N GLN A 82 4.06 15.61 -8.14
CA GLN A 82 3.75 16.69 -9.07
C GLN A 82 2.26 16.72 -9.42
N LYS A 83 1.62 15.56 -9.62
CA LYS A 83 0.18 15.46 -9.85
C LYS A 83 -0.62 15.97 -8.66
N ARG A 84 -0.26 15.56 -7.43
CA ARG A 84 -0.89 16.05 -6.20
C ARG A 84 -0.74 17.56 -6.04
N LEU A 85 0.44 18.10 -6.34
CA LEU A 85 0.69 19.55 -6.27
C LEU A 85 -0.18 20.32 -7.27
N LYS A 86 -0.29 19.82 -8.52
CA LYS A 86 -1.16 20.42 -9.54
C LYS A 86 -2.62 20.39 -9.12
N GLN A 87 -3.10 19.24 -8.63
CA GLN A 87 -4.47 19.07 -8.16
C GLN A 87 -4.77 19.97 -6.96
N SER A 88 -3.85 20.08 -5.99
CA SER A 88 -4.01 21.00 -4.85
C SER A 88 -4.17 22.44 -5.32
N LYS A 89 -3.31 22.91 -6.23
CA LYS A 89 -3.39 24.28 -6.77
C LYS A 89 -4.70 24.54 -7.52
N GLU A 90 -5.26 23.53 -8.18
CA GLU A 90 -6.55 23.65 -8.86
C GLU A 90 -7.71 23.72 -7.86
N LEU A 91 -7.72 22.85 -6.85
CA LEU A 91 -8.69 22.88 -5.77
C LEU A 91 -8.66 24.21 -4.99
N ASP A 92 -7.47 24.76 -4.75
CA ASP A 92 -7.33 26.06 -4.07
C ASP A 92 -7.93 27.20 -4.91
N ARG A 93 -7.75 27.18 -6.23
CA ARG A 93 -8.37 28.15 -7.13
C ARG A 93 -9.88 28.01 -7.16
N GLU A 94 -10.40 26.79 -7.26
CA GLU A 94 -11.84 26.53 -7.23
C GLU A 94 -12.46 27.01 -5.92
N ARG A 95 -11.80 26.70 -4.79
CA ARG A 95 -12.24 27.15 -3.46
C ARG A 95 -12.25 28.68 -3.36
N ALA A 96 -11.27 29.37 -3.94
CA ALA A 96 -11.25 30.83 -3.97
C ALA A 96 -12.43 31.41 -4.77
N LEU A 97 -12.70 30.87 -5.96
CA LEU A 97 -13.83 31.28 -6.80
C LEU A 97 -15.18 31.01 -6.10
N ALA A 98 -15.33 29.83 -5.49
CA ALA A 98 -16.53 29.48 -4.74
C ALA A 98 -16.75 30.41 -3.53
N ASN A 99 -15.69 30.74 -2.79
CA ASN A 99 -15.76 31.70 -1.67
C ASN A 99 -16.15 33.11 -2.13
N GLU A 100 -15.61 33.56 -3.27
CA GLU A 100 -15.98 34.84 -3.85
C GLU A 100 -17.46 34.85 -4.27
N GLN A 101 -17.92 33.80 -4.96
CA GLN A 101 -19.32 33.65 -5.33
C GLN A 101 -20.25 33.63 -4.11
N LEU A 102 -19.88 32.89 -3.07
CA LEU A 102 -20.63 32.85 -1.81
C LEU A 102 -20.73 34.25 -1.19
N THR A 103 -19.61 34.98 -1.14
CA THR A 103 -19.58 36.34 -0.60
C THR A 103 -20.49 37.28 -1.39
N ARG A 104 -20.44 37.21 -2.73
CA ARG A 104 -21.33 37.99 -3.62
C ARG A 104 -22.80 37.61 -3.41
N ALA A 105 -23.12 36.33 -3.26
CA ALA A 105 -24.47 35.85 -3.04
C ALA A 105 -25.04 36.35 -1.69
N ILE A 106 -24.25 36.28 -0.61
CA ILE A 106 -24.64 36.78 0.71
C ILE A 106 -24.94 38.29 0.65
N LEU A 107 -24.09 39.07 -0.02
CA LEU A 107 -24.32 40.51 -0.17
C LEU A 107 -25.60 40.80 -0.94
N ARG A 108 -25.82 40.09 -2.06
CA ARG A 108 -27.05 40.21 -2.85
C ARG A 108 -28.30 39.87 -2.04
N GLU A 109 -28.25 38.78 -1.27
CA GLU A 109 -29.36 38.35 -0.40
C GLU A 109 -29.69 39.39 0.66
N ARG A 110 -28.66 39.97 1.31
CA ARG A 110 -28.85 41.04 2.30
C ARG A 110 -29.53 42.27 1.69
N ILE A 111 -29.06 42.72 0.53
CA ILE A 111 -29.65 43.87 -0.18
C ILE A 111 -31.12 43.58 -0.53
N SER A 112 -31.40 42.42 -1.15
CA SER A 112 -32.76 42.02 -1.49
C SER A 112 -33.67 41.97 -0.27
N SER A 113 -33.18 41.41 0.84
CA SER A 113 -33.93 41.30 2.09
C SER A 113 -34.25 42.67 2.71
N GLU A 114 -33.30 43.61 2.64
CA GLU A 114 -33.52 44.98 3.10
C GLU A 114 -34.51 45.73 2.21
N GLU A 115 -34.38 45.61 0.89
CA GLU A 115 -35.32 46.20 -0.07
C GLU A 115 -36.74 45.70 0.19
N ASP A 116 -36.94 44.40 0.32
CA ASP A 116 -38.26 43.82 0.58
C ASP A 116 -38.82 44.27 1.93
N ARG A 117 -37.97 44.42 2.95
CA ARG A 117 -38.37 44.98 4.24
C ARG A 117 -38.82 46.44 4.12
N THR A 118 -38.14 47.27 3.33
CA THR A 118 -38.54 48.67 3.11
C THR A 118 -39.86 48.76 2.34
N LYS A 119 -40.04 47.96 1.28
CA LYS A 119 -41.28 47.86 0.51
C LYS A 119 -42.45 47.44 1.41
N ALA A 120 -42.26 46.40 2.23
CA ALA A 120 -43.27 45.93 3.17
C ALA A 120 -43.68 47.02 4.17
N LYS A 121 -42.70 47.74 4.76
CA LYS A 121 -42.99 48.87 5.66
C LYS A 121 -43.77 49.97 4.96
N HIS A 122 -43.41 50.32 3.73
CA HIS A 122 -44.12 51.34 2.95
C HIS A 122 -45.56 50.92 2.65
N LEU A 123 -45.78 49.68 2.22
CA LEU A 123 -47.13 49.13 1.99
C LEU A 123 -48.00 49.17 3.25
N VAL A 124 -47.43 48.83 4.41
CA VAL A 124 -48.14 48.92 5.70
C VAL A 124 -48.48 50.36 6.04
N SER A 125 -47.54 51.29 5.86
CA SER A 125 -47.76 52.73 6.12
C SER A 125 -48.83 53.33 5.22
N VAL A 126 -48.87 52.96 3.94
CA VAL A 126 -49.88 53.44 2.97
C VAL A 126 -51.25 52.86 3.28
N ARG A 127 -51.34 51.63 3.81
CA ARG A 127 -52.61 50.99 4.17
C ARG A 127 -53.26 51.56 5.45
N LEU A 128 -52.52 52.32 6.25
CA LEU A 128 -52.97 52.89 7.51
C LEU A 128 -53.37 54.37 7.43
N GLN A 129 -53.29 55.00 6.24
CA GLN A 129 -53.83 56.33 5.92
C GLN A 129 -55.16 56.19 5.19
#